data_AF-A0A1B7WDZ7-F1
#
_entry.id   AF-A0A1B7WDZ7-F1
#
_cell.length_a   1.000
_cell.length_b   1.000
_cell.length_c   1.000
_cell.angle_alpha   90.00
_cell.angle_beta   90.00
_cell.angle_gamma   90.00
#
_symmetry.space_group_name_H-M   'P 1'
#
loop_
_entity.id
_entity.type
_entity.pdbx_description
1 polymer ?
#
loop_
_entity_poly.entity_id
_entity_poly.type
_entity_poly.pdbx_seq_one_letter_code
_entity_poly.pdbx_strand_id
1 'polypeptide(L)' 'MSRWFNIAGPCKLEKHYTISATSRLPDLSMLIEQESYFVLHAPRQTGKTTAMLALAQQLTATGRYAAVMVSVEV' A
#
# COMPACT_ATOMS: atom_id res chain seq x y z
N MET A 1 15.90 14.58 13.71
CA MET A 1 15.56 15.20 12.42
C MET A 1 14.05 15.38 12.35
N SER A 2 13.56 16.50 11.82
CA SER A 2 12.14 16.69 11.51
C SER A 2 11.72 15.82 10.32
N ARG A 3 10.44 15.41 10.28
CA ARG A 3 9.87 14.69 9.13
C ARG A 3 9.75 15.63 7.92
N TRP A 4 9.62 15.07 6.71
CA TRP A 4 9.43 15.84 5.47
C TRP A 4 8.40 15.19 4.53
N PHE A 5 7.93 15.92 3.51
CA PHE A 5 7.06 15.37 2.47
C PHE A 5 7.86 14.64 1.40
N ASN A 6 7.47 13.42 1.07
CA ASN A 6 8.08 12.64 0.00
C ASN A 6 7.13 12.51 -1.20
N ILE A 7 7.65 12.82 -2.39
CA ILE A 7 6.93 12.70 -3.67
C ILE A 7 7.55 11.63 -4.60
N ALA A 8 8.67 11.03 -4.20
CA ALA A 8 9.41 10.04 -5.00
C ALA A 8 9.56 8.72 -4.25
N GLY A 9 9.10 7.62 -4.85
CA GLY A 9 9.18 6.28 -4.25
C GLY A 9 8.27 6.08 -3.02
N PRO A 10 8.45 4.98 -2.27
CA PRO A 10 7.60 4.65 -1.13
C PRO A 10 7.75 5.61 0.04
N CYS A 11 6.64 5.93 0.72
CA CYS A 11 6.71 6.70 1.96
C CYS A 11 7.04 5.82 3.17
N LYS A 12 7.89 6.33 4.07
CA LYS A 12 8.30 5.69 5.31
C LYS A 12 7.72 6.44 6.51
N LEU A 13 6.96 5.77 7.37
CA LEU A 13 6.21 6.39 8.47
C LEU A 13 7.12 7.11 9.48
N GLU A 14 8.32 6.58 9.68
CA GLU A 14 9.31 7.12 10.62
C GLU A 14 10.04 8.35 10.07
N LYS A 15 10.00 8.58 8.76
CA LYS A 15 10.74 9.66 8.08
C LYS A 15 9.84 10.74 7.49
N HIS A 16 8.67 10.36 6.99
CA HIS A 16 7.84 11.23 6.16
C HIS A 16 6.55 11.65 6.87
N TYR A 17 6.03 12.81 6.49
CA TYR A 17 4.64 13.15 6.77
C TYR A 17 3.73 12.26 5.92
N THR A 18 2.90 11.46 6.57
CA THR A 18 2.02 10.49 5.91
C THR A 18 0.64 10.53 6.53
N ILE A 19 -0.39 10.38 5.70
CA ILE A 19 -1.71 9.91 6.13
C ILE A 19 -1.81 8.41 5.86
N SER A 20 -2.84 7.74 6.41
CA SER A 20 -3.09 6.33 6.10
C SER A 20 -3.14 6.14 4.58
N ALA A 21 -2.26 5.28 4.05
CA ALA A 21 -2.22 5.03 2.61
C ALA A 21 -3.41 4.17 2.17
N THR A 22 -3.92 3.32 3.05
CA THR A 22 -5.05 2.43 2.75
C THR A 22 -6.40 3.11 2.87
N SER A 23 -6.52 4.26 3.52
CA SER A 23 -7.78 5.02 3.53
C SER A 23 -8.18 5.58 2.16
N ARG A 24 -7.27 5.55 1.18
CA ARG A 24 -7.52 5.93 -0.21
C ARG A 24 -7.87 4.73 -1.10
N LEU A 25 -7.71 3.51 -0.61
CA LEU A 25 -8.11 2.32 -1.34
C LEU A 25 -9.64 2.17 -1.22
N PRO A 26 -10.30 1.66 -2.27
CA PRO A 26 -11.68 1.20 -2.12
C PRO A 26 -11.73 0.08 -1.08
N ASP A 27 -12.93 -0.28 -0.63
CA ASP A 27 -13.06 -1.47 0.20
C ASP A 27 -12.68 -2.72 -0.61
N LEU A 28 -11.54 -3.32 -0.25
CA LEU A 28 -10.98 -4.51 -0.90
C LEU A 28 -11.30 -5.79 -0.12
N SER A 29 -11.97 -5.71 1.03
CA SER A 29 -12.19 -6.84 1.94
C SER A 29 -12.86 -8.02 1.24
N MET A 30 -13.97 -7.77 0.55
CA MET A 30 -14.72 -8.79 -0.19
C MET A 30 -13.89 -9.44 -1.31
N LEU A 31 -13.10 -8.66 -2.06
CA LEU A 31 -12.25 -9.20 -3.12
C LEU A 31 -11.15 -10.12 -2.56
N ILE A 32 -10.60 -9.78 -1.39
CA ILE A 32 -9.60 -10.58 -0.70
C ILE A 32 -10.23 -11.86 -0.15
N GLU A 33 -11.43 -11.79 0.43
CA GLU A 33 -12.16 -12.96 0.93
C GLU A 33 -12.60 -13.90 -0.20
N GLN A 34 -12.87 -13.37 -1.38
CA GLN A 34 -13.20 -14.14 -2.59
C GLN A 34 -11.97 -14.61 -3.37
N GLU A 35 -10.75 -14.43 -2.84
CA GLU A 35 -9.47 -14.77 -3.50
C GLU A 35 -9.36 -14.21 -4.93
N SER A 36 -9.96 -13.04 -5.15
CA SER A 36 -10.09 -12.44 -6.48
C SER A 36 -8.92 -11.53 -6.83
N TYR A 37 -8.57 -11.52 -8.11
CA TYR A 37 -7.58 -10.58 -8.66
C TYR A 37 -8.20 -9.20 -8.88
N PHE A 38 -7.45 -8.13 -8.59
CA PHE A 38 -7.86 -6.76 -8.87
C PHE A 38 -6.70 -5.92 -9.41
N VAL A 39 -7.04 -4.85 -10.13
CA VAL A 39 -6.09 -3.89 -10.71
C VAL A 39 -6.30 -2.52 -10.08
N LEU A 40 -5.25 -1.96 -9.50
CA LEU A 40 -5.26 -0.58 -8.99
C LEU A 40 -4.83 0.40 -10.10
N HIS A 41 -5.81 0.96 -10.81
CA HIS A 41 -5.55 1.97 -11.84
C HIS A 41 -5.42 3.38 -11.23
N ALA A 42 -4.23 3.98 -11.31
CA ALA A 42 -4.01 5.37 -10.90
C ALA A 42 -2.82 6.03 -11.64
N PRO A 43 -2.79 7.36 -11.79
CA PRO A 43 -1.68 8.09 -12.42
C PRO A 43 -0.30 7.81 -11.83
N ARG A 44 0.78 8.19 -12.54
CA ARG A 44 2.15 8.04 -12.02
C ARG A 44 2.33 8.84 -10.73
N GLN A 45 3.16 8.31 -9.82
CA GLN A 45 3.53 8.95 -8.54
C GLN A 45 2.38 9.28 -7.57
N THR A 46 1.22 8.63 -7.71
CA THR A 46 0.08 8.80 -6.79
C THR A 46 0.15 7.95 -5.52
N GLY A 47 1.27 7.25 -5.30
CA GLY A 47 1.48 6.44 -4.10
C GLY A 47 0.93 5.01 -4.16
N LYS A 48 0.68 4.47 -5.36
CA LYS A 48 0.25 3.06 -5.54
C LYS A 48 1.14 2.07 -4.79
N THR A 49 2.47 2.16 -4.95
CA THR A 49 3.43 1.30 -4.26
C THR A 49 3.33 1.43 -2.74
N THR A 50 3.21 2.65 -2.23
CA THR A 50 3.00 2.91 -0.80
C THR A 50 1.70 2.29 -0.29
N ALA A 51 0.60 2.39 -1.06
CA ALA A 51 -0.69 1.82 -0.69
C ALA A 51 -0.67 0.28 -0.67
N MET A 52 -0.05 -0.36 -1.66
CA MET A 52 0.09 -1.82 -1.71
C MET A 52 0.97 -2.36 -0.57
N LEU A 53 2.07 -1.66 -0.24
CA LEU A 53 2.90 -2.00 0.92
C LEU A 53 2.12 -1.90 2.23
N ALA A 54 1.35 -0.83 2.42
CA ALA A 54 0.53 -0.64 3.61
C ALA A 54 -0.58 -1.70 3.72
N LEU A 55 -1.23 -2.05 2.59
CA LEU A 55 -2.22 -3.12 2.55
C LEU A 55 -1.61 -4.47 2.93
N ALA A 56 -0.44 -4.82 2.37
CA ALA A 56 0.25 -6.05 2.73
C ALA A 56 0.60 -6.09 4.22
N GLN A 57 1.11 -4.99 4.79
CA GLN A 57 1.38 -4.91 6.23
C GLN A 57 0.11 -5.08 7.07
N GLN A 58 -1.01 -4.46 6.68
CA GLN A 58 -2.28 -4.60 7.38
C GLN A 58 -2.80 -6.04 7.34
N LEU A 59 -2.76 -6.69 6.17
CA LEU A 59 -3.18 -8.08 6.01
C LEU A 59 -2.33 -9.03 6.86
N THR A 60 -1.00 -8.86 6.82
CA THR A 60 -0.07 -9.65 7.65
C THR A 60 -0.30 -9.40 9.14
N ALA A 61 -0.58 -8.17 9.55
CA ALA A 61 -0.86 -7.85 10.95
C ALA A 61 -2.16 -8.50 11.49
N THR A 62 -3.10 -8.90 10.62
CA THR A 62 -4.30 -9.65 11.05
C THR A 62 -3.97 -11.08 11.49
N GLY A 63 -2.80 -11.62 11.15
CA GLY A 63 -2.41 -13.01 11.39
C GLY A 63 -3.12 -14.04 10.48
N ARG A 64 -4.08 -13.61 9.65
CA ARG A 64 -4.81 -14.51 8.72
C ARG A 64 -4.09 -14.73 7.40
N TYR A 65 -3.22 -13.80 7.00
CA TYR A 65 -2.57 -13.80 5.70
C TYR A 65 -1.06 -13.62 5.83
N ALA A 66 -0.30 -14.26 4.95
CA ALA A 66 1.09 -13.94 4.71
C ALA A 66 1.17 -13.11 3.41
N ALA A 67 1.05 -11.79 3.51
CA ALA A 67 1.04 -10.93 2.33
C ALA A 67 2.46 -10.57 1.88
N VAL A 68 2.74 -10.74 0.59
CA VAL A 68 4.03 -10.42 -0.04
C VAL A 68 3.80 -9.43 -1.18
N MET A 69 4.60 -8.36 -1.20
CA MET A 69 4.61 -7.41 -2.32
C MET A 69 5.80 -7.73 -3.22
N VAL A 70 5.53 -7.95 -4.51
CA VAL A 70 6.56 -8.19 -5.53
C VAL A 70 6.48 -7.06 -6.55
N SER A 71 7.63 -6.42 -6.81
CA SER A 71 7.80 -5.47 -7.92
C SER A 71 8.58 -6.18 -9.03
N VAL A 72 8.05 -6.14 -10.25
CA VAL A 72 8.72 -6.68 -11.44
C VAL A 72 8.92 -5.51 -12.40
N GLU A 73 10.17 -5.29 -12.78
CA GLU A 73 10.60 -4.26 -13.73
C GLU A 73 11.32 -4.95 -14.89
N VAL A 74 11.15 -4.44 -16.12
CA VAL A 74 11.79 -4.95 -17.36
C VAL A 74 12.88 -3.99 -17.78
#